data_AF-A0A1M5N7L7-F1
#
_entry.id   AF-A0A1M5N7L7-F1
#
_cell.length_a   1.000
_cell.length_b   1.000
_cell.length_c   1.000
_cell.angle_alpha   90.00
_cell.angle_beta   90.00
_cell.angle_gamma   90.00
#
_symmetry.space_group_name_H-M   'P 1'
#
loop_
_entity.id
_entity.type
_entity.pdbx_description
1 polymer ?
#
loop_
_entity_poly.entity_id
_entity_poly.type
_entity_poly.pdbx_seq_one_letter_code
_entity_poly.pdbx_strand_id
1 'polypeptide(L)'
;MKYQKQLDRLNSGTMSRHELAVMKKNAKALVEKGDSDAVAILDAIDYSKPADDYILFMGFCPGADFSQRLDIEWKKHGICRFDYLESESQLNRWNTLCAGDLVILKKREKFGESMKLYGYGRIKRIAYDEENTRYFEMDWSAQEQEIEVPLMGCNSTVDVKSMLEVEKQMPDNFWQWLNKE
;
A
#
# COMPACT_ATOMS: atom_id res chain seq x y z
N MET A 1 21.44 20.60 14.09
CA MET A 1 21.07 21.12 12.75
C MET A 1 19.82 21.98 12.86
N LYS A 2 19.69 23.07 12.08
CA LYS A 2 18.58 24.04 12.18
C LYS A 2 17.18 23.42 12.00
N TYR A 3 17.08 22.39 11.16
CA TYR A 3 15.82 21.69 10.84
C TYR A 3 15.76 20.24 11.34
N GLN A 4 16.47 19.94 12.44
CA GLN A 4 16.58 18.56 12.92
C GLN A 4 15.22 17.90 13.17
N LYS A 5 14.27 18.63 13.78
CA LYS A 5 12.92 18.08 14.06
C LYS A 5 12.14 17.71 12.80
N GLN A 6 12.29 18.50 11.74
CA GLN A 6 11.64 18.24 10.45
C GLN A 6 12.27 17.03 9.77
N LEU A 7 13.59 16.90 9.86
CA LEU A 7 14.32 15.75 9.32
C LEU A 7 14.02 14.47 10.09
N ASP A 8 13.95 14.53 11.42
CA ASP A 8 13.56 13.40 12.26
C ASP A 8 12.14 12.91 11.89
N ARG A 9 11.24 13.84 11.58
CA ARG A 9 9.86 13.54 11.15
C ARG A 9 9.77 13.05 9.70
N LEU A 10 10.68 13.45 8.81
CA LEU A 10 10.80 12.88 7.46
C LEU A 10 11.35 11.46 7.51
N ASN A 11 12.40 11.28 8.32
CA ASN A 11 13.07 10.00 8.50
C ASN A 11 12.22 8.99 9.28
N SER A 12 11.22 9.45 10.05
CA SER A 12 10.27 8.53 10.69
C SER A 12 9.34 7.84 9.70
N GLY A 13 9.20 8.35 8.47
CA GLY A 13 8.32 7.78 7.43
C GLY A 13 6.82 7.89 7.74
N THR A 14 6.45 8.60 8.80
CA THR A 14 5.06 8.71 9.28
C THR A 14 4.29 9.86 8.65
N MET A 15 4.89 10.58 7.68
CA MET A 15 4.27 11.75 7.06
C MET A 15 3.41 11.33 5.87
N SER A 16 2.12 11.69 5.90
CA SER A 16 1.21 11.51 4.77
C SER A 16 1.67 12.29 3.53
N ARG A 17 1.14 11.92 2.35
CA ARG A 17 1.37 12.65 1.09
C ARG A 17 1.05 14.15 1.23
N HIS A 18 -0.01 14.49 1.96
CA HIS A 18 -0.41 15.87 2.21
C HIS A 18 0.64 16.62 3.06
N GLU A 19 1.10 16.01 4.15
CA GLU A 19 2.10 16.63 5.03
C GLU A 19 3.45 16.82 4.32
N LEU A 20 3.87 15.85 3.50
CA LEU A 20 5.06 15.99 2.66
C LEU A 20 4.90 17.14 1.65
N ALA A 21 3.73 17.27 1.02
CA ALA A 21 3.46 18.36 0.08
C ALA A 21 3.50 19.74 0.75
N VAL A 22 2.91 19.88 1.94
CA VAL A 22 2.95 21.12 2.74
C VAL A 22 4.39 21.42 3.16
N MET A 23 5.15 20.43 3.63
CA MET A 23 6.54 20.61 4.04
C MET A 23 7.43 20.99 2.86
N LYS A 24 7.23 20.40 1.67
CA LYS A 24 7.93 20.75 0.43
C LYS A 24 7.66 22.19 0.03
N LYS A 25 6.40 22.64 0.08
CA LYS A 25 6.02 24.03 -0.19
C LYS A 25 6.71 25.00 0.77
N ASN A 26 6.71 24.70 2.06
CA ASN A 26 7.34 25.54 3.08
C ASN A 26 8.86 25.61 2.93
N ALA A 27 9.50 24.46 2.66
CA ALA A 27 10.95 24.40 2.44
C ALA A 27 11.36 25.19 1.18
N LYS A 28 10.61 25.09 0.07
CA LYS A 28 10.84 25.93 -1.12
C LYS A 28 10.77 27.43 -0.81
N ALA A 29 9.74 27.85 -0.09
CA ALA A 29 9.58 29.25 0.30
C ALA A 29 10.69 29.77 1.23
N LEU A 30 11.34 28.90 2.00
CA LEU A 30 12.49 29.24 2.84
C LEU A 30 13.78 29.38 2.01
N VAL A 31 14.00 28.48 1.06
CA VAL A 31 15.13 28.56 0.12
C VAL A 31 15.04 29.83 -0.74
N GLU A 32 13.85 30.16 -1.25
CA GLU A 32 13.60 31.39 -2.01
C GLU A 32 13.91 32.66 -1.20
N LYS A 33 13.83 32.59 0.14
CA LYS A 33 14.18 33.68 1.06
C LYS A 33 15.66 33.70 1.47
N GLY A 34 16.49 32.83 0.90
CA GLY A 34 17.94 32.75 1.15
C GLY A 34 18.35 31.80 2.27
N ASP A 35 17.44 30.94 2.76
CA ASP A 35 17.76 29.97 3.82
C ASP A 35 18.32 28.66 3.21
N SER A 36 19.63 28.61 3.01
CA SER A 36 20.28 27.45 2.37
C SER A 36 20.18 26.16 3.19
N ASP A 37 20.01 26.25 4.52
CA ASP A 37 19.83 25.07 5.38
C ASP A 37 18.53 24.30 5.06
N ALA A 38 17.53 24.97 4.46
CA ALA A 38 16.26 24.36 4.09
C ALA A 38 16.35 23.42 2.88
N VAL A 39 17.46 23.45 2.13
CA VAL A 39 17.73 22.51 1.03
C VAL A 39 17.79 21.06 1.55
N ALA A 40 18.34 20.84 2.74
CA ALA A 40 18.39 19.50 3.35
C ALA A 40 17.00 18.88 3.58
N ILE A 41 15.96 19.70 3.80
CA ILE A 41 14.57 19.23 3.88
C ILE A 41 14.06 18.81 2.50
N LEU A 42 14.38 19.58 1.44
CA LEU A 42 13.96 19.25 0.07
C LEU A 42 14.59 17.93 -0.40
N ASP A 43 15.89 17.76 -0.15
CA ASP A 43 16.61 16.53 -0.47
C ASP A 43 15.99 15.34 0.29
N ALA A 44 15.77 15.48 1.60
CA ALA A 44 15.15 14.42 2.41
C ALA A 44 13.72 14.08 1.96
N ILE A 45 12.94 15.06 1.48
CA ILE A 45 11.60 14.81 0.91
C ILE A 45 11.68 14.02 -0.39
N ASP A 46 12.65 14.34 -1.26
CA ASP A 46 12.77 13.66 -2.55
C ASP A 46 13.15 12.17 -2.38
N TYR A 47 13.72 11.79 -1.23
CA TYR A 47 13.94 10.40 -0.83
C TYR A 47 12.89 9.84 0.15
N SER A 48 11.91 10.64 0.56
CA SER A 48 10.87 10.21 1.51
C SER A 48 9.78 9.40 0.82
N LYS A 49 9.41 8.26 1.41
CA LYS A 49 8.20 7.50 1.03
C LYS A 49 7.05 8.02 1.89
N PRO A 50 5.99 8.65 1.32
CA PRO A 50 4.84 9.04 2.11
C PRO A 50 4.27 7.86 2.88
N ALA A 51 3.84 8.11 4.12
CA ALA A 51 2.98 7.19 4.82
C ALA A 51 1.75 6.93 3.96
N ASP A 52 1.47 5.64 3.73
CA ASP A 52 0.23 5.23 3.11
C ASP A 52 -0.93 5.70 4.02
N ASP A 53 -2.04 6.21 3.49
CA ASP A 53 -3.21 6.53 4.31
C ASP A 53 -4.06 5.27 4.57
N TYR A 54 -3.88 4.26 3.72
CA TYR A 54 -4.58 2.98 3.73
C TYR A 54 -3.79 1.90 2.98
N ILE A 55 -4.16 0.64 3.20
CA ILE A 55 -3.65 -0.53 2.49
C ILE A 55 -4.83 -1.29 1.86
N LEU A 56 -4.67 -1.73 0.61
CA LEU A 56 -5.56 -2.73 0.01
C LEU A 56 -5.11 -4.14 0.43
N PHE A 57 -5.97 -4.87 1.14
CA PHE A 57 -5.86 -6.31 1.32
C PHE A 57 -6.70 -7.02 0.26
N MET A 58 -6.02 -7.59 -0.74
CA MET A 58 -6.62 -8.18 -1.94
C MET A 58 -6.70 -9.71 -1.84
N GLY A 59 -7.91 -10.25 -1.95
CA GLY A 59 -8.15 -11.67 -2.12
C GLY A 59 -7.84 -12.12 -3.55
N PHE A 60 -7.26 -13.32 -3.69
CA PHE A 60 -6.82 -13.85 -4.99
C PHE A 60 -7.36 -15.26 -5.28
N CYS A 61 -8.25 -15.80 -4.42
CA CYS A 61 -8.89 -17.10 -4.58
C CYS A 61 -10.38 -16.89 -4.92
N PRO A 62 -10.76 -16.93 -6.21
CA PRO A 62 -12.17 -16.91 -6.61
C PRO A 62 -12.96 -18.02 -5.89
N GLY A 63 -14.16 -17.71 -5.41
CA GLY A 63 -14.98 -18.68 -4.67
C GLY A 63 -14.33 -19.24 -3.39
N ALA A 64 -13.27 -18.58 -2.87
CA ALA A 64 -12.42 -19.10 -1.80
C ALA A 64 -11.70 -20.43 -2.11
N ASP A 65 -11.61 -20.81 -3.39
CA ASP A 65 -10.93 -22.02 -3.85
C ASP A 65 -9.43 -21.75 -4.06
N PHE A 66 -8.60 -22.40 -3.25
CA PHE A 66 -7.15 -22.24 -3.32
C PHE A 66 -6.53 -22.87 -4.59
N SER A 67 -7.21 -23.86 -5.19
CA SER A 67 -6.77 -24.45 -6.46
C SER A 67 -6.89 -23.48 -7.64
N GLN A 68 -7.70 -22.43 -7.47
CA GLN A 68 -7.93 -21.37 -8.45
C GLN A 68 -7.19 -20.07 -8.08
N ARG A 69 -6.12 -20.15 -7.28
CA ARG A 69 -5.35 -18.98 -6.85
C ARG A 69 -4.76 -18.21 -8.04
N LEU A 70 -4.98 -16.89 -8.05
CA LEU A 70 -4.53 -15.99 -9.13
C LEU A 70 -3.22 -15.26 -8.81
N ASP A 71 -2.78 -15.27 -7.56
CA ASP A 71 -1.60 -14.51 -7.12
C ASP A 71 -0.31 -14.89 -7.84
N ILE A 72 -0.16 -16.16 -8.25
CA ILE A 72 1.03 -16.65 -8.96
C ILE A 72 1.13 -15.97 -10.33
N GLU A 73 0.06 -16.02 -11.13
CA GLU A 73 0.02 -15.42 -12.46
C GLU A 73 0.05 -13.87 -12.36
N TRP A 74 -0.63 -13.30 -11.38
CA TRP A 74 -0.58 -11.86 -11.10
C TRP A 74 0.83 -11.36 -10.81
N LYS A 75 1.58 -12.07 -9.95
CA LYS A 75 2.99 -11.73 -9.65
C LYS A 75 3.88 -11.86 -10.87
N LYS A 76 3.76 -12.98 -11.60
CA LYS A 76 4.53 -13.27 -12.81
C LYS A 76 4.32 -12.23 -13.92
N HIS A 77 3.08 -11.76 -14.10
CA HIS A 77 2.74 -10.81 -15.15
C HIS A 77 2.78 -9.35 -14.71
N GLY A 78 3.04 -9.07 -13.42
CA GLY A 78 3.06 -7.70 -12.92
C GLY A 78 1.68 -7.04 -12.95
N ILE A 79 0.62 -7.78 -12.64
CA ILE A 79 -0.77 -7.28 -12.67
C ILE A 79 -1.54 -7.61 -11.39
N CYS A 80 -2.65 -6.92 -11.15
CA CYS A 80 -3.68 -7.28 -10.17
C CYS A 80 -5.06 -6.98 -10.75
N ARG A 81 -5.99 -7.93 -10.63
CA ARG A 81 -7.32 -7.84 -11.26
C ARG A 81 -8.44 -8.06 -10.26
N PHE A 82 -9.60 -7.45 -10.52
CA PHE A 82 -10.84 -7.72 -9.81
C PHE A 82 -11.96 -7.90 -10.82
N ASP A 83 -12.05 -9.13 -11.34
CA ASP A 83 -12.97 -9.46 -12.45
C ASP A 83 -14.34 -9.96 -11.97
N TYR A 84 -14.45 -10.33 -10.69
CA TYR A 84 -15.67 -10.88 -10.10
C TYR A 84 -16.51 -9.77 -9.48
N LEU A 85 -17.28 -9.08 -10.32
CA LEU A 85 -18.14 -7.95 -9.97
C LEU A 85 -19.43 -8.37 -9.23
N GLU A 86 -19.33 -9.21 -8.20
CA GLU A 86 -20.51 -9.67 -7.44
C GLU A 86 -21.00 -8.64 -6.41
N SER A 87 -20.22 -7.58 -6.13
CA SER A 87 -20.54 -6.60 -5.09
C SER A 87 -20.16 -5.16 -5.50
N GLU A 88 -21.18 -4.31 -5.64
CA GLU A 88 -21.02 -2.87 -5.92
C GLU A 88 -20.15 -2.17 -4.85
N SER A 89 -20.28 -2.57 -3.58
CA SER A 89 -19.46 -2.01 -2.49
C SER A 89 -17.97 -2.29 -2.68
N GLN A 90 -17.62 -3.51 -3.11
CA GLN A 90 -16.23 -3.88 -3.41
C GLN A 90 -15.73 -3.15 -4.65
N LEU A 91 -16.56 -3.04 -5.69
CA LEU A 91 -16.23 -2.29 -6.91
C LEU A 91 -15.97 -0.81 -6.60
N ASN A 92 -16.77 -0.19 -5.74
CA ASN A 92 -16.58 1.20 -5.34
C ASN A 92 -15.22 1.39 -4.63
N ARG A 93 -14.84 0.49 -3.71
CA ARG A 93 -13.51 0.51 -3.06
C ARG A 93 -12.38 0.26 -4.04
N TRP A 94 -12.54 -0.69 -4.96
CA TRP A 94 -11.57 -0.97 -6.00
C TRP A 94 -11.31 0.28 -6.85
N ASN A 95 -12.37 1.02 -7.17
CA ASN A 95 -12.28 2.20 -8.01
C ASN A 95 -11.62 3.42 -7.35
N THR A 96 -11.50 3.46 -6.02
CA THR A 96 -10.79 4.55 -5.31
C THR A 96 -9.27 4.43 -5.38
N LEU A 97 -8.73 3.26 -5.72
CA LEU A 97 -7.29 2.99 -5.70
C LEU A 97 -6.57 3.69 -6.86
N CYS A 98 -5.36 4.17 -6.59
CA CYS A 98 -4.54 4.96 -7.50
C CYS A 98 -3.11 4.42 -7.62
N ALA A 99 -2.36 4.97 -8.57
CA ALA A 99 -0.93 4.69 -8.66
C ALA A 99 -0.21 5.09 -7.36
N GLY A 100 0.72 4.25 -6.94
CA GLY A 100 1.51 4.36 -5.71
C GLY A 100 0.93 3.64 -4.50
N ASP A 101 -0.34 3.23 -4.54
CA ASP A 101 -0.99 2.62 -3.36
C ASP A 101 -0.51 1.19 -3.12
N LEU A 102 -0.43 0.82 -1.83
CA LEU A 102 0.06 -0.47 -1.38
C LEU A 102 -1.02 -1.55 -1.46
N VAL A 103 -0.68 -2.66 -2.11
CA VAL A 103 -1.53 -3.85 -2.25
C VAL A 103 -0.84 -5.02 -1.56
N ILE A 104 -1.58 -5.71 -0.68
CA ILE A 104 -1.15 -6.93 0.00
C ILE A 104 -2.10 -8.05 -0.39
N LEU A 105 -1.55 -9.17 -0.87
CA LEU A 105 -2.31 -10.35 -1.23
C LEU A 105 -2.64 -11.16 0.02
N LYS A 106 -3.91 -11.50 0.22
CA LYS A 106 -4.39 -12.21 1.41
C LYS A 106 -5.28 -13.40 1.10
N LYS A 107 -5.29 -14.36 2.01
CA LYS A 107 -6.30 -15.42 2.10
C LYS A 107 -6.71 -15.62 3.55
N ARG A 108 -8.01 -15.82 3.79
CA ARG A 108 -8.51 -16.22 5.11
C ARG A 108 -8.04 -17.64 5.43
N GLU A 109 -7.54 -17.84 6.66
CA GLU A 109 -7.13 -19.15 7.17
C GLU A 109 -8.19 -19.66 8.14
N LYS A 110 -8.32 -19.02 9.31
CA LYS A 110 -9.38 -19.30 10.27
C LYS A 110 -10.52 -18.29 10.11
N PHE A 111 -11.73 -18.80 9.91
CA PHE A 111 -12.91 -17.96 9.70
C PHE A 111 -13.10 -16.99 10.88
N GLY A 112 -13.07 -15.69 10.59
CA GLY A 112 -13.26 -14.64 11.60
C GLY A 112 -12.03 -14.32 12.46
N GLU A 113 -10.93 -15.07 12.36
CA GLU A 113 -9.78 -14.93 13.26
C GLU A 113 -8.53 -14.41 12.56
N SER A 114 -8.06 -15.11 11.53
CA SER A 114 -6.75 -14.86 10.92
C SER A 114 -6.76 -14.93 9.39
N MET A 115 -5.76 -14.29 8.81
CA MET A 115 -5.46 -14.36 7.38
C MET A 115 -3.97 -14.56 7.15
N LYS A 116 -3.63 -15.23 6.06
CA LYS A 116 -2.26 -15.37 5.59
C LYS A 116 -2.00 -14.40 4.44
N LEU A 117 -0.82 -13.79 4.44
CA LEU A 117 -0.35 -12.85 3.44
C LEU A 117 0.62 -13.52 2.47
N TYR A 118 0.47 -13.27 1.18
CA TYR A 118 1.12 -14.02 0.08
C TYR A 118 2.05 -13.16 -0.80
N GLY A 119 2.31 -11.94 -0.35
CA GLY A 119 3.13 -10.96 -1.05
C GLY A 119 2.49 -9.58 -1.03
N TYR A 120 3.28 -8.58 -1.37
CA TYR A 120 2.85 -7.20 -1.47
C TYR A 120 3.52 -6.50 -2.64
N GLY A 121 2.93 -5.39 -3.09
CA GLY A 121 3.45 -4.58 -4.18
C GLY A 121 2.74 -3.25 -4.26
N ARG A 122 3.23 -2.35 -5.12
CA ARG A 122 2.61 -1.05 -5.33
C ARG A 122 1.99 -0.96 -6.72
N ILE A 123 0.86 -0.27 -6.81
CA ILE A 123 0.23 0.00 -8.11
C ILE A 123 1.15 0.92 -8.91
N LYS A 124 1.68 0.46 -10.03
CA LYS A 124 2.48 1.27 -10.96
C LYS A 124 1.58 2.22 -11.75
N ARG A 125 0.49 1.70 -12.31
CA ARG A 125 -0.54 2.48 -13.02
C ARG A 125 -1.86 1.72 -13.12
N ILE A 126 -2.91 2.47 -13.42
CA ILE A 126 -4.22 1.93 -13.79
C ILE A 126 -4.21 1.61 -15.29
N ALA A 127 -4.79 0.47 -15.66
CA ALA A 127 -4.95 0.04 -17.03
C ALA A 127 -6.34 -0.57 -17.25
N TYR A 128 -6.69 -0.76 -18.52
CA TYR A 128 -7.97 -1.31 -18.96
C TYR A 128 -7.70 -2.34 -20.04
N ASP A 129 -8.43 -3.46 -20.03
CA ASP A 129 -8.34 -4.46 -21.08
C ASP A 129 -9.27 -4.15 -22.25
N GLU A 130 -9.37 -5.07 -23.21
CA GLU A 130 -10.19 -4.92 -24.42
C GLU A 130 -11.69 -4.80 -24.11
N GLU A 131 -12.14 -5.34 -22.98
CA GLU A 131 -13.53 -5.24 -22.49
C GLU A 131 -13.75 -3.99 -21.62
N ASN A 132 -12.76 -3.10 -21.54
CA ASN A 132 -12.74 -1.93 -20.68
C ASN A 132 -12.83 -2.27 -19.17
N THR A 133 -12.38 -3.46 -18.79
CA THR A 133 -12.28 -3.88 -17.38
C THR A 133 -11.02 -3.31 -16.76
N ARG A 134 -11.19 -2.61 -15.63
CA ARG A 134 -10.11 -1.95 -14.89
C ARG A 134 -9.22 -2.97 -14.19
N TYR A 135 -7.92 -2.90 -14.44
CA TYR A 135 -6.89 -3.62 -13.69
C TYR A 135 -5.70 -2.72 -13.31
N PHE A 136 -4.81 -3.25 -12.48
CA PHE A 136 -3.59 -2.57 -12.08
C PHE A 136 -2.37 -3.24 -12.69
N GLU A 137 -1.47 -2.46 -13.24
CA GLU A 137 -0.07 -2.87 -13.36
C GLU A 137 0.61 -2.67 -12.02
N MET A 138 1.39 -3.66 -11.62
CA MET A 138 1.95 -3.79 -10.29
C MET A 138 3.47 -3.83 -10.33
N ASP A 139 4.09 -3.19 -9.35
CA ASP A 139 5.46 -3.39 -8.97
C ASP A 139 5.48 -4.29 -7.72
N TRP A 140 5.55 -5.60 -7.94
CA TRP A 140 5.51 -6.60 -6.86
C TRP A 140 6.87 -6.71 -6.17
N SER A 141 6.85 -6.82 -4.85
CA SER A 141 8.06 -7.13 -4.07
C SER A 141 8.59 -8.52 -4.44
N ALA A 142 9.92 -8.68 -4.44
CA ALA A 142 10.59 -9.96 -4.64
C ALA A 142 10.45 -10.91 -3.44
N GLN A 143 9.85 -10.45 -2.33
CA GLN A 143 9.65 -11.27 -1.15
C GLN A 143 8.63 -12.40 -1.39
N GLU A 144 9.07 -13.63 -1.11
CA GLU A 144 8.23 -14.83 -1.20
C GLU A 144 7.72 -15.33 0.17
N GLN A 145 8.18 -14.74 1.27
CA GLN A 145 7.77 -15.16 2.61
C GLN A 145 6.26 -14.95 2.80
N GLU A 146 5.58 -15.95 3.35
CA GLU A 146 4.19 -15.85 3.79
C GLU A 146 4.12 -15.71 5.31
N ILE A 147 3.18 -14.91 5.82
CA ILE A 147 2.96 -14.75 7.27
C ILE A 147 1.47 -14.83 7.61
N GLU A 148 1.13 -15.30 8.80
CA GLU A 148 -0.23 -15.27 9.35
C GLU A 148 -0.39 -14.08 10.30
N VAL A 149 -1.48 -13.34 10.14
CA VAL A 149 -1.81 -12.12 10.89
C VAL A 149 -3.30 -12.10 11.27
N PRO A 150 -3.73 -11.25 12.22
CA PRO A 150 -5.15 -11.07 12.54
C PRO A 150 -5.98 -10.66 11.32
N LEU A 151 -7.23 -11.13 11.24
CA LEU A 151 -8.09 -10.89 10.07
C LEU A 151 -8.46 -9.42 9.88
N MET A 152 -8.56 -8.62 10.94
CA MET A 152 -8.92 -7.20 10.87
C MET A 152 -10.25 -6.93 10.11
N GLY A 153 -11.17 -7.90 10.13
CA GLY A 153 -12.43 -7.80 9.38
C GLY A 153 -12.26 -7.82 7.85
N CYS A 154 -11.10 -8.25 7.33
CA CYS A 154 -10.83 -8.42 5.91
C CYS A 154 -11.55 -9.66 5.35
N ASN A 155 -12.87 -9.60 5.27
CA ASN A 155 -13.74 -10.72 4.89
C ASN A 155 -14.00 -10.85 3.37
N SER A 156 -13.71 -9.80 2.62
CA SER A 156 -14.07 -9.65 1.21
C SER A 156 -12.87 -9.90 0.30
N THR A 157 -13.08 -9.82 -1.02
CA THR A 157 -11.97 -9.82 -1.99
C THR A 157 -11.26 -8.47 -1.96
N VAL A 158 -12.00 -7.37 -1.92
CA VAL A 158 -11.45 -6.01 -1.87
C VAL A 158 -11.70 -5.38 -0.50
N ASP A 159 -10.67 -5.39 0.35
CA ASP A 159 -10.70 -4.74 1.67
C ASP A 159 -9.66 -3.63 1.76
N VAL A 160 -10.12 -2.38 1.75
CA VAL A 160 -9.29 -1.19 1.97
C VAL A 160 -9.35 -0.83 3.44
N LYS A 161 -8.19 -0.75 4.09
CA LYS A 161 -8.06 -0.54 5.53
C LYS A 161 -7.19 0.68 5.81
N SER A 162 -7.69 1.60 6.62
CA SER A 162 -6.92 2.78 7.01
C SER A 162 -5.69 2.37 7.81
N MET A 163 -4.60 3.13 7.69
CA MET A 163 -3.40 2.83 8.47
C MET A 163 -3.64 2.86 9.98
N LEU A 164 -4.52 3.71 10.46
CA LEU A 164 -4.93 3.72 11.87
C LEU A 164 -5.48 2.36 12.33
N GLU A 165 -6.29 1.70 11.48
CA GLU A 165 -6.82 0.37 11.79
C GLU A 165 -5.73 -0.70 11.72
N VAL A 166 -4.86 -0.61 10.70
CA VAL A 166 -3.73 -1.52 10.48
C VAL A 166 -2.75 -1.48 11.65
N GLU A 167 -2.28 -0.29 12.05
CA GLU A 167 -1.35 -0.10 13.17
C GLU A 167 -1.89 -0.60 14.50
N LYS A 168 -3.20 -0.47 14.72
CA LYS A 168 -3.83 -0.95 15.95
C LYS A 168 -3.87 -2.48 16.06
N GLN A 169 -3.96 -3.18 14.92
CA GLN A 169 -4.26 -4.63 14.89
C GLN A 169 -3.10 -5.48 14.39
N MET A 170 -2.19 -4.91 13.60
CA MET A 170 -1.10 -5.67 13.01
C MET A 170 0.06 -5.88 14.00
N PRO A 171 0.53 -7.12 14.17
CA PRO A 171 1.68 -7.45 15.01
C PRO A 171 3.00 -6.95 14.42
N ASP A 172 4.04 -6.83 15.26
CA ASP A 172 5.38 -6.33 14.84
C ASP A 172 5.99 -7.12 13.67
N ASN A 173 5.74 -8.43 13.60
CA ASN A 173 6.24 -9.28 12.52
C ASN A 173 5.63 -8.90 11.14
N PHE A 174 4.44 -8.29 11.09
CA PHE A 174 3.87 -7.74 9.86
C PHE A 174 4.73 -6.58 9.32
N TRP A 175 5.15 -5.66 10.19
CA TRP A 175 5.99 -4.52 9.80
C TRP A 175 7.40 -4.96 9.41
N GLN A 176 7.95 -5.95 10.11
CA GLN A 176 9.21 -6.56 9.71
C GLN A 176 9.10 -7.24 8.34
N TRP A 177 7.98 -7.92 8.08
CA TRP A 177 7.71 -8.55 6.79
C TRP A 177 7.53 -7.54 5.66
N LEU A 178 6.88 -6.40 5.89
CA LEU A 178 6.74 -5.34 4.88
C LEU A 178 8.06 -4.61 4.56
N ASN A 179 9.00 -4.55 5.51
CA ASN A 179 10.27 -3.84 5.36
C ASN A 179 11.45 -4.72 4.93
N LYS A 180 11.21 -6.01 4.70
CA LYS A 180 12.20 -6.90 4.09
C LYS A 180 12.21 -6.63 2.58
N GLU A 181 13.28 -5.97 2.14
CA GLU A 181 13.70 -5.90 0.74
C GLU A 181 14.55 -7.12 0.37
#